data_AF-A0A2R9BFU3-F1
#
_entry.id   AF-A0A2R9BFU3-F1
#
_cell.length_a   1.000
_cell.length_b   1.000
_cell.length_c   1.000
_cell.angle_alpha   90.00
_cell.angle_beta   90.00
_cell.angle_gamma   90.00
#
_symmetry.space_group_name_H-M   'P 1'
#
loop_
_entity.id
_entity.type
_entity.pdbx_description
1 polymer ?
#
loop_
_entity_poly.entity_id
_entity_poly.type
_entity_poly.pdbx_seq_one_letter_code
_entity_poly.pdbx_strand_id
1 'polypeptide(L)'
;MSALGGVIAFLLWGRHLFSFYSSNDVTDISDDRFPKPPEIANGYVEHLFRYQHKNYYRLRTEGDGVYTLNNEKQWINKAVGDKLPECEAVCGKPKNPANPVQRIL
;
A
#
# COMPACT_ATOMS: atom_id res chain seq x y z
N MET A 1 6.50 42.66 -23.85
CA MET A 1 7.15 41.38 -23.52
C MET A 1 7.14 41.19 -22.00
N SER A 2 5.97 40.97 -21.39
CA SER A 2 5.87 40.83 -19.91
C SER A 2 4.87 39.76 -19.44
N ALA A 3 4.23 39.02 -20.34
CA ALA A 3 3.25 38.00 -19.98
C ALA A 3 3.84 36.58 -19.89
N LEU A 4 4.94 36.29 -20.59
CA LEU A 4 5.57 34.96 -20.58
C LEU A 4 6.41 34.69 -19.31
N GLY A 5 7.00 35.73 -18.71
CA GLY A 5 7.84 35.56 -17.51
C GLY A 5 7.06 35.16 -16.26
N GLY A 6 5.83 35.63 -16.11
CA GLY A 6 4.97 35.30 -14.97
C GLY A 6 4.49 33.85 -14.96
N VAL A 7 4.19 33.29 -16.14
CA VAL A 7 3.70 31.91 -16.27
C VAL A 7 4.79 30.88 -15.93
N ILE A 8 6.05 31.18 -16.26
CA ILE A 8 7.20 30.31 -15.95
C ILE A 8 7.48 30.27 -14.44
N ALA A 9 7.30 31.38 -13.72
CA ALA A 9 7.46 31.44 -12.26
C ALA A 9 6.39 30.63 -11.51
N PHE A 10 5.12 30.66 -11.96
CA PHE A 10 4.05 29.85 -11.37
C PHE A 10 4.22 28.35 -11.59
N LEU A 11 4.74 27.93 -12.76
CA LEU A 11 4.99 26.50 -13.04
C LEU A 11 6.16 25.93 -12.22
N LEU A 12 7.14 26.76 -11.85
CA LEU A 12 8.29 26.33 -11.03
C LEU A 12 7.95 26.23 -9.53
N TRP A 13 7.06 27.08 -9.00
CA TRP A 13 6.55 26.93 -7.62
C TRP A 13 5.50 25.82 -7.49
N GLY A 14 4.68 25.56 -8.51
CA GLY A 14 3.75 24.42 -8.52
C GLY A 14 4.45 23.06 -8.44
N ARG A 15 5.69 22.95 -8.94
CA ARG A 15 6.50 21.71 -8.81
C ARG A 15 7.03 21.47 -7.40
N HIS A 16 7.14 22.50 -6.56
CA HIS A 16 7.67 22.35 -5.20
C HIS A 16 6.64 21.79 -4.21
N LEU A 17 5.34 21.91 -4.53
CA LEU A 17 4.24 21.42 -3.69
C LEU A 17 3.97 19.91 -3.86
N PHE A 18 4.45 19.28 -4.93
CA PHE A 18 4.26 17.84 -5.14
C PHE A 18 5.30 16.93 -4.47
N SER A 19 6.31 17.50 -3.78
CA SER A 19 7.32 16.70 -3.08
C SER A 19 6.98 16.38 -1.62
N PHE A 20 5.80 16.76 -1.12
CA PHE A 20 5.45 16.63 0.31
C PHE A 20 4.61 15.40 0.68
N TYR A 21 4.28 14.52 -0.27
CA TYR A 21 3.75 13.17 0.02
C TYR A 21 4.80 12.09 -0.21
N SER A 22 5.99 12.31 0.31
CA SER A 22 6.92 11.23 0.62
C SER A 22 7.35 11.36 2.07
N SER A 23 6.37 11.27 2.98
CA SER A 23 6.68 10.89 4.37
C SER A 23 7.15 9.44 4.30
N ASN A 24 8.44 9.28 4.02
CA ASN A 24 9.19 8.09 4.37
C ASN A 24 9.56 8.23 5.85
N ASP A 25 8.56 8.26 6.74
CA ASP A 25 8.75 7.94 8.16
C ASP A 25 8.91 6.43 8.28
N VAL A 26 9.99 5.93 7.68
CA VAL A 26 10.46 4.58 7.91
C VAL A 26 11.38 4.62 9.11
N THR A 27 10.90 3.91 10.14
CA THR A 27 11.54 3.49 11.39
C THR A 27 11.49 4.44 12.58
N ASP A 28 10.39 5.17 12.79
CA ASP A 28 9.97 5.50 14.16
C ASP A 28 8.50 5.13 14.37
N ILE A 29 8.23 3.83 14.23
CA ILE A 29 6.98 3.24 14.71
C ILE A 29 7.19 3.09 16.23
N SER A 30 7.08 4.21 16.96
CA SER A 30 6.73 4.22 18.39
C SER A 30 5.26 3.79 18.54
N ASP A 31 4.94 2.61 18.01
CA ASP A 31 3.61 2.06 17.96
C ASP A 31 3.74 0.68 18.60
N ASP A 32 3.31 0.58 19.86
CA ASP A 32 3.32 -0.63 20.70
C ASP A 32 2.63 -1.85 20.04
N ARG A 33 2.04 -1.67 18.85
CA ARG A 33 1.44 -2.71 18.02
C ARG A 33 2.45 -3.71 17.44
N PHE A 34 3.73 -3.36 17.37
CA PHE A 34 4.77 -4.26 16.83
C PHE A 34 5.88 -4.52 17.86
N PRO A 35 5.87 -5.68 18.54
CA PRO A 35 6.97 -6.03 19.45
C PRO A 35 8.27 -6.15 18.66
N LYS A 36 9.33 -5.48 19.14
CA LYS A 36 10.66 -5.58 18.52
C LYS A 36 11.14 -7.04 18.59
N PRO A 37 11.58 -7.64 17.46
CA PRO A 37 12.10 -9.00 17.47
C PRO A 37 13.40 -9.08 18.27
N PRO A 38 13.68 -10.24 18.90
CA PRO A 38 14.90 -10.43 19.67
C PRO A 38 16.14 -10.33 18.76
N GLU A 39 17.18 -9.65 19.27
CA GLU A 39 18.46 -9.54 18.58
C GLU A 39 19.24 -10.86 18.69
N ILE A 40 19.94 -11.23 17.63
CA ILE A 40 20.79 -12.43 17.57
C ILE A 40 22.24 -12.04 17.27
N ALA A 41 23.20 -12.70 17.92
CA ALA A 41 24.61 -12.43 17.72
C ALA A 41 25.03 -12.71 16.27
N ASN A 42 25.70 -11.74 15.63
CA ASN A 42 26.14 -11.79 14.23
C ASN A 42 25.02 -11.98 13.19
N GLY A 43 23.76 -11.71 13.55
CA GLY A 43 22.63 -11.78 12.62
C GLY A 43 21.99 -10.41 12.38
N TYR A 44 21.08 -10.38 11.42
CA TYR A 44 20.25 -9.23 11.11
C TYR A 44 18.79 -9.66 10.99
N VAL A 45 17.88 -8.68 11.11
CA VAL A 45 16.44 -8.90 10.96
C VAL A 45 16.01 -8.28 9.63
N GLU A 46 15.23 -9.04 8.87
CA GLU A 46 14.51 -8.52 7.70
C GLU A 46 13.04 -8.33 8.07
N HIS A 47 12.50 -7.15 7.81
CA HIS A 47 11.09 -6.85 8.03
C HIS A 47 10.27 -7.10 6.77
N LEU A 48 9.17 -7.82 6.94
CA LEU A 48 8.26 -8.20 5.88
C LEU A 48 6.82 -7.94 6.32
N PHE A 49 6.05 -7.30 5.45
CA PHE A 49 4.62 -7.13 5.61
C PHE A 49 3.87 -7.87 4.52
N ARG A 50 2.77 -8.52 4.91
CA ARG A 50 1.85 -9.15 3.97
C ARG A 50 0.51 -8.43 4.03
N TYR A 51 0.12 -7.81 2.93
CA TYR A 51 -1.22 -7.26 2.80
C TYR A 51 -2.25 -8.39 2.77
N GLN A 52 -3.31 -8.19 3.54
CA GLN A 52 -4.44 -9.09 3.62
C GLN A 52 -5.71 -8.30 3.37
N HIS A 53 -6.73 -8.97 2.84
CA HIS A 53 -8.04 -8.38 2.64
C HIS A 53 -8.98 -8.74 3.79
N LYS A 54 -10.04 -7.94 3.97
CA LYS A 54 -11.14 -8.28 4.89
C LYS A 54 -12.06 -9.34 4.26
N ASN A 55 -12.99 -9.85 5.05
CA ASN A 55 -14.05 -10.73 4.56
C ASN A 55 -14.83 -10.07 3.40
N TYR A 56 -15.20 -10.86 2.40
CA TYR A 56 -15.93 -10.44 1.18
C TYR A 56 -15.13 -9.57 0.18
N TYR A 57 -13.84 -9.35 0.44
CA TYR A 57 -12.93 -8.71 -0.50
C TYR A 57 -11.91 -9.74 -1.03
N ARG A 58 -11.23 -9.39 -2.11
CA ARG A 58 -10.04 -10.06 -2.61
C ARG A 58 -8.91 -9.05 -2.78
N LEU A 59 -7.67 -9.50 -2.59
CA LEU A 59 -6.51 -8.67 -2.87
C LEU A 59 -6.28 -8.61 -4.39
N ARG A 60 -6.28 -7.41 -4.97
CA ARG A 60 -6.03 -7.14 -6.38
C ARG A 60 -4.62 -6.59 -6.54
N THR A 61 -3.73 -7.43 -7.04
CA THR A 61 -2.35 -7.10 -7.41
C THR A 61 -1.80 -8.18 -8.32
N GLU A 62 -0.77 -7.86 -9.09
CA GLU A 62 0.00 -8.85 -9.87
C GLU A 62 1.06 -9.54 -9.01
N GLY A 63 1.41 -8.95 -7.86
CA GLY A 63 2.36 -9.51 -6.91
C GLY A 63 1.73 -10.48 -5.90
N ASP A 64 2.55 -10.98 -4.99
CA ASP A 64 2.15 -11.91 -3.92
C ASP A 64 1.61 -11.20 -2.65
N GLY A 65 1.50 -9.87 -2.69
CA GLY A 65 1.04 -9.03 -1.58
C GLY A 65 2.07 -8.87 -0.46
N VAL A 66 3.31 -9.34 -0.66
CA VAL A 66 4.40 -9.29 0.32
C VAL A 66 5.35 -8.15 0.00
N TYR A 67 5.66 -7.32 0.99
CA TYR A 67 6.56 -6.17 0.83
C TYR A 67 7.68 -6.27 1.85
N THR A 68 8.90 -6.08 1.39
CA THR A 68 10.13 -6.06 2.20
C THR A 68 10.69 -4.65 2.24
N LEU A 69 11.33 -4.28 3.35
CA LEU A 69 12.00 -3.00 3.45
C LEU A 69 13.37 -3.06 2.75
N ASN A 70 13.60 -2.19 1.75
CA ASN A 70 14.90 -2.09 1.09
C ASN A 70 15.86 -1.14 1.85
N ASN A 71 17.10 -1.04 1.36
CA ASN A 71 18.13 -0.16 1.94
C ASN A 71 17.78 1.33 1.81
N GLU A 72 16.99 1.68 0.81
CA GLU A 72 16.46 3.03 0.56
C GLU A 72 15.26 3.37 1.46
N LYS A 73 14.92 2.50 2.42
CA LYS A 73 13.78 2.68 3.33
C LYS A 73 12.43 2.76 2.60
N GLN A 74 12.21 1.89 1.63
CA GLN A 74 10.97 1.77 0.86
C GLN A 74 10.42 0.34 0.97
N TRP A 75 9.10 0.24 1.00
CA TRP A 75 8.39 -1.04 0.97
C TRP A 75 8.24 -1.51 -0.46
N ILE A 76 8.91 -2.59 -0.82
CA ILE A 76 8.97 -3.08 -2.19
C ILE A 76 8.44 -4.51 -2.27
N ASN A 77 7.56 -4.74 -3.24
CA ASN A 77 7.18 -6.07 -3.71
C ASN A 77 8.05 -6.45 -4.92
N LYS A 78 8.48 -7.71 -4.98
CA LYS A 78 9.37 -8.20 -6.04
C LYS A 78 8.78 -8.11 -7.46
N ALA A 79 7.45 -8.18 -7.59
CA ALA A 79 6.78 -8.16 -8.89
C ALA A 79 6.28 -6.76 -9.29
N VAL A 80 5.74 -5.99 -8.33
CA VAL A 80 5.06 -4.71 -8.64
C VAL A 80 5.78 -3.47 -8.11
N GLY A 81 6.97 -3.62 -7.53
CA GLY A 81 7.74 -2.50 -6.99
C GLY A 81 7.08 -1.89 -5.76
N ASP A 82 6.97 -0.57 -5.74
CA ASP A 82 6.35 0.23 -4.68
C ASP A 82 4.82 0.30 -4.78
N LYS A 83 4.24 -0.16 -5.90
CA LYS A 83 2.79 -0.14 -6.10
C LYS A 83 2.08 -1.04 -5.10
N LEU A 84 1.24 -0.46 -4.24
CA LEU A 84 0.44 -1.18 -3.26
C LEU A 84 -0.74 -1.95 -3.89
N PRO A 85 -1.22 -3.03 -3.24
CA PRO A 85 -2.40 -3.76 -3.70
C PRO A 85 -3.70 -3.02 -3.34
N GLU A 86 -4.78 -3.33 -4.07
CA GLU A 86 -6.13 -2.85 -3.76
C GLU A 86 -6.98 -3.99 -3.18
N CYS A 87 -8.00 -3.68 -2.36
CA CYS A 87 -8.98 -4.66 -1.92
C CYS A 87 -10.29 -4.49 -2.71
N GLU A 88 -10.60 -5.44 -3.59
CA GLU A 88 -11.78 -5.41 -4.46
C GLU A 88 -12.91 -6.25 -3.87
N ALA A 89 -14.14 -5.75 -3.86
CA ALA A 89 -15.29 -6.50 -3.36
C ALA A 89 -15.61 -7.70 -4.26
N VAL A 90 -15.90 -8.85 -3.66
CA VAL A 90 -16.30 -10.06 -4.39
C VAL A 90 -17.80 -10.00 -4.68
N CYS A 91 -18.18 -9.99 -5.96
CA CYS A 91 -19.56 -9.99 -6.40
C CYS A 91 -20.13 -11.43 -6.56
N GLY A 92 -21.45 -11.57 -6.45
CA GLY A 92 -22.15 -12.83 -6.75
C GLY A 92 -21.90 -14.00 -5.79
N LYS A 93 -21.25 -13.76 -4.65
CA LYS A 93 -20.94 -14.77 -3.63
C LYS A 93 -21.64 -14.41 -2.31
N PRO A 94 -22.97 -14.65 -2.19
CA PRO A 94 -23.68 -14.36 -0.95
C PRO A 94 -23.14 -15.23 0.19
N LYS A 95 -23.06 -14.65 1.39
CA LYS A 95 -22.63 -15.39 2.60
C LYS A 95 -23.52 -16.61 2.85
N ASN A 96 -24.83 -16.44 2.66
CA ASN A 96 -25.83 -17.49 2.78
C ASN A 96 -26.55 -17.62 1.43
N PRO A 97 -26.14 -18.54 0.54
CA PRO A 97 -26.81 -18.77 -0.73
C PRO A 97 -28.26 -19.20 -0.52
N ALA A 98 -29.17 -18.69 -1.35
CA ALA A 98 -30.55 -19.15 -1.34
C ALA A 98 -30.62 -20.59 -1.83
N ASN A 99 -31.41 -21.43 -1.14
CA ASN A 99 -31.80 -22.75 -1.61
C ASN A 99 -33.29 -22.70 -1.99
N PRO A 100 -33.61 -22.51 -3.28
CA PRO A 100 -34.99 -22.28 -3.70
C PRO A 100 -35.82 -23.56 -3.57
N VAL A 101 -36.86 -23.50 -2.73
CA VAL A 101 -37.85 -24.59 -2.58
C VAL A 101 -39.16 -24.35 -3.35
N GLN A 102 -39.44 -23.09 -3.70
CA GLN A 102 -40.64 -22.68 -4.41
C GLN A 102 -40.39 -21.40 -5.22
N ARG A 103 -41.13 -21.23 -6.33
CA ARG A 103 -41.13 -20.02 -7.17
C ARG A 103 -42.21 -19.03 -6.72
N ILE A 104 -41.89 -17.74 -6.68
CA ILE A 104 -42.86 -16.64 -6.50
C ILE A 104 -43.42 -16.27 -7.89
N LEU A 105 -44.75 -16.25 -8.03
CA LEU A 105 -45.49 -15.95 -9.26
C LEU A 105 -46.08 -14.54 -9.24
#